data_AF-S0F6N1-F1
#
_entry.id   AF-S0F6N1-F1
#
_cell.length_a   1.000
_cell.length_b   1.000
_cell.length_c   1.000
_cell.angle_alpha   90.00
_cell.angle_beta   90.00
_cell.angle_gamma   90.00
#
_symmetry.space_group_name_H-M   'P 1'
#
loop_
_entity.id
_entity.type
_entity.pdbx_description
1 polymer ?
#
loop_
_entity_poly.entity_id
_entity_poly.type
_entity_poly.pdbx_seq_one_letter_code
_entity_poly.pdbx_strand_id
1 'polypeptide(L)'
;MEAMNIEERKSAKWKFSIIFAVTLLIIALCGSISIVTAQKAIALLENKKSEYDEVFKKQAELNFQIEELFRELNSLKSKKRNASEHKHLQNLITKKRQLMENEISSFASNGQNYEVYKVMLDQIKEIQITMDNLDREAKKRESNIEQLEKCRNKYQELTKEKLQKP
;
A
#
# COMPACT_ATOMS: atom_id res chain seq x y z
N MET A 1 -30.71 -28.22 79.52
CA MET A 1 -31.93 -28.38 78.69
C MET A 1 -31.48 -28.66 77.27
N GLU A 2 -31.60 -29.91 76.83
CA GLU A 2 -31.41 -30.25 75.42
C GLU A 2 -32.51 -29.56 74.59
N ALA A 3 -32.13 -28.95 73.48
CA ALA A 3 -33.08 -28.22 72.65
C ALA A 3 -34.09 -29.20 72.05
N MET A 4 -35.38 -29.02 72.36
CA MET A 4 -36.50 -29.88 71.96
C MET A 4 -36.78 -29.91 70.43
N ASN A 5 -35.89 -29.33 69.61
CA ASN A 5 -36.01 -29.20 68.16
C ASN A 5 -34.67 -29.53 67.45
N ILE A 6 -34.15 -30.74 67.69
CA ILE A 6 -32.93 -31.21 67.01
C ILE A 6 -33.24 -31.67 65.58
N GLU A 7 -34.41 -32.29 65.36
CA GLU A 7 -34.80 -32.85 64.06
C GLU A 7 -35.16 -31.77 63.02
N GLU A 8 -35.95 -30.75 63.37
CA GLU A 8 -36.27 -29.70 62.39
C GLU A 8 -35.04 -28.85 62.06
N ARG A 9 -34.13 -28.64 63.03
CA ARG A 9 -32.81 -28.03 62.77
C ARG A 9 -31.96 -28.85 61.80
N LYS A 10 -31.96 -30.18 61.92
CA LYS A 10 -31.22 -31.07 61.01
C LYS A 10 -31.83 -31.04 59.59
N SER A 11 -33.16 -31.07 59.50
CA SER A 11 -33.89 -30.94 58.22
C SER A 11 -33.65 -29.58 57.55
N ALA A 12 -33.70 -28.49 58.32
CA ALA A 12 -33.44 -27.14 57.82
C ALA A 12 -31.99 -26.98 57.33
N LYS A 13 -31.00 -27.51 58.07
CA LYS A 13 -29.60 -27.54 57.62
C LYS A 13 -29.44 -28.33 56.32
N TRP A 14 -30.14 -29.44 56.17
CA TRP A 14 -30.07 -30.27 54.96
C TRP A 14 -30.68 -29.55 53.75
N LYS A 15 -31.86 -28.94 53.92
CA LYS A 15 -32.51 -28.10 52.89
C LYS A 15 -31.62 -26.92 52.49
N PHE A 16 -31.04 -26.21 53.45
CA PHE A 16 -30.09 -25.13 53.18
C PHE A 16 -28.87 -25.65 52.41
N SER A 17 -28.31 -26.79 52.83
CA SER A 17 -27.14 -27.38 52.18
C SER A 17 -27.42 -27.76 50.73
N ILE A 18 -28.62 -28.26 50.41
CA ILE A 18 -29.05 -28.52 49.02
C ILE A 18 -29.13 -27.21 48.24
N ILE A 19 -29.87 -26.23 48.74
CA ILE A 19 -30.06 -24.95 48.04
C ILE A 19 -28.72 -24.26 47.79
N PHE A 20 -27.82 -24.30 48.78
CA PHE A 20 -26.47 -23.76 48.67
C PHE A 20 -25.65 -24.51 47.62
N ALA A 21 -25.67 -25.85 47.61
CA ALA A 21 -24.97 -26.65 46.61
C ALA A 21 -25.50 -26.41 45.19
N VAL A 22 -26.82 -26.31 45.02
CA VAL A 22 -27.44 -25.99 43.72
C VAL A 22 -27.05 -24.59 43.27
N THR A 23 -27.08 -23.60 44.16
CA THR A 23 -26.65 -22.23 43.85
C THR A 23 -25.18 -22.19 43.43
N LEU A 24 -24.30 -22.89 44.14
CA LEU A 24 -22.89 -23.01 43.77
C LEU A 24 -22.70 -23.64 42.40
N LEU A 25 -23.47 -24.69 42.08
CA LEU A 25 -23.41 -25.35 40.78
C LEU A 25 -23.84 -24.41 39.66
N ILE A 26 -24.91 -23.63 39.86
CA ILE A 26 -25.37 -22.61 38.90
C ILE A 26 -24.29 -21.55 38.68
N ILE A 27 -23.70 -21.02 39.76
CA ILE A 27 -22.61 -20.02 39.67
C ILE A 27 -21.41 -20.60 38.93
N ALA A 28 -21.01 -21.83 39.23
CA ALA A 28 -19.90 -22.49 38.56
C ALA A 28 -20.16 -22.66 37.06
N LEU A 29 -21.34 -23.14 36.66
CA LEU A 29 -21.71 -23.28 35.25
C LEU A 29 -21.72 -21.93 34.51
N CYS A 30 -22.33 -20.91 35.12
CA CYS A 30 -22.39 -19.57 34.52
C CYS A 30 -20.99 -18.96 34.37
N GLY A 31 -20.14 -19.14 35.38
CA GLY A 31 -18.73 -18.75 35.35
C GLY A 31 -17.96 -19.47 34.24
N SER A 32 -18.13 -20.79 34.10
CA SER A 32 -17.48 -21.56 33.04
C SER A 32 -17.90 -21.09 31.63
N ILE A 33 -19.20 -20.88 31.39
CA ILE A 33 -19.68 -20.37 30.09
C ILE A 33 -19.11 -18.97 29.81
N SER A 34 -19.05 -18.11 30.83
CA SER A 34 -18.50 -16.76 30.70
C SER A 34 -17.01 -16.79 30.33
N ILE A 35 -16.21 -17.66 30.97
CA ILE A 35 -14.78 -17.83 30.67
C ILE A 35 -14.58 -18.33 29.23
N VAL A 36 -15.32 -19.36 28.81
CA VAL A 36 -15.22 -19.91 27.45
C VAL A 36 -15.58 -18.86 26.41
N THR A 37 -16.63 -18.06 26.68
CA THR A 37 -17.05 -16.97 25.77
C THR A 37 -15.98 -15.88 25.69
N ALA A 38 -15.39 -15.49 26.83
CA ALA A 38 -14.30 -14.52 26.87
C ALA A 38 -13.07 -15.01 26.09
N GLN A 39 -12.68 -16.28 26.24
CA GLN A 39 -11.56 -16.87 25.49
C GLN A 39 -11.81 -16.84 23.98
N LYS A 40 -13.02 -17.19 23.52
CA LYS A 40 -13.37 -17.10 22.09
C LYS A 40 -13.35 -15.66 21.59
N ALA A 41 -13.82 -14.71 22.39
CA ALA A 41 -13.79 -13.29 22.04
C ALA A 41 -12.35 -12.78 21.93
N ILE A 42 -11.47 -13.15 22.86
CA ILE A 42 -10.04 -12.81 22.82
C ILE A 42 -9.39 -13.40 21.57
N ALA A 43 -9.60 -14.68 21.29
CA ALA A 43 -9.03 -15.33 20.11
C ALA A 43 -9.48 -14.67 18.80
N LEU A 44 -10.76 -14.27 18.71
CA LEU A 44 -11.28 -13.55 17.55
C LEU A 44 -10.66 -12.16 17.41
N LEU A 45 -10.48 -11.43 18.52
CA LEU A 45 -9.83 -10.12 18.53
C LEU A 45 -8.36 -10.22 18.14
N GLU A 46 -7.65 -11.21 18.63
CA GLU A 46 -6.25 -11.46 18.30
C GLU A 46 -6.07 -11.80 16.82
N ASN A 47 -6.94 -12.66 16.28
CA ASN A 47 -6.94 -12.98 14.86
C ASN A 47 -7.19 -11.75 13.99
N LYS A 48 -8.22 -10.95 14.32
CA LYS A 48 -8.51 -9.71 13.58
C LYS A 48 -7.38 -8.68 13.68
N LYS A 49 -6.76 -8.58 14.85
CA LYS A 49 -5.60 -7.70 15.04
C LYS A 49 -4.43 -8.14 14.15
N SER A 50 -4.13 -9.45 14.12
CA SER A 50 -3.06 -9.99 13.30
C SER A 50 -3.30 -9.72 11.80
N GLU A 51 -4.52 -9.95 11.33
CA GLU A 51 -4.91 -9.68 9.94
C GLU A 51 -4.78 -8.19 9.60
N TYR A 52 -5.24 -7.30 10.49
CA TYR A 52 -5.11 -5.86 10.31
C TYR A 52 -3.64 -5.42 10.31
N ASP A 53 -2.83 -5.90 11.24
CA ASP A 53 -1.40 -5.55 11.34
C ASP A 53 -0.63 -6.00 10.09
N GLU A 54 -0.97 -7.16 9.51
CA GLU A 54 -0.36 -7.64 8.28
C GLU A 54 -0.69 -6.71 7.10
N VAL A 55 -1.97 -6.38 6.91
CA VAL A 55 -2.40 -5.44 5.86
C VAL A 55 -1.76 -4.07 6.06
N PHE A 56 -1.73 -3.56 7.29
CA PHE A 56 -1.15 -2.26 7.61
C PHE A 56 0.35 -2.21 7.30
N LYS A 57 1.10 -3.24 7.72
CA LYS A 57 2.53 -3.35 7.39
C LYS A 57 2.76 -3.35 5.89
N LYS A 58 1.92 -4.09 5.14
CA LYS A 58 2.05 -4.18 3.69
C LYS A 58 1.69 -2.87 2.99
N GLN A 59 0.65 -2.18 3.45
CA GLN A 59 0.32 -0.84 2.98
C GLN A 59 1.45 0.17 3.26
N ALA A 60 2.09 0.10 4.42
CA ALA A 60 3.25 0.94 4.73
C ALA A 60 4.43 0.66 3.79
N GLU A 61 4.73 -0.61 3.53
CA GLU A 61 5.76 -1.02 2.56
C GLU A 61 5.45 -0.48 1.15
N LEU A 62 4.22 -0.68 0.66
CA LEU A 62 3.81 -0.16 -0.65
C LEU A 62 3.87 1.37 -0.71
N ASN A 63 3.53 2.08 0.37
CA ASN A 63 3.68 3.54 0.45
C ASN A 63 5.14 3.97 0.25
N PHE A 64 6.09 3.30 0.91
CA PHE A 64 7.51 3.59 0.74
C PHE A 64 7.98 3.36 -0.70
N GLN A 65 7.55 2.26 -1.32
CA GLN A 65 7.89 1.95 -2.70
C GLN A 65 7.29 2.97 -3.69
N ILE A 66 6.03 3.40 -3.49
CA ILE A 66 5.40 4.46 -4.29
C ILE A 66 6.16 5.78 -4.12
N GLU A 67 6.54 6.17 -2.91
CA GLU A 67 7.30 7.39 -2.67
C GLU A 67 8.68 7.35 -3.36
N GLU A 68 9.33 6.18 -3.37
CA GLU A 68 10.55 5.97 -4.13
C GLU A 68 10.32 6.17 -5.64
N LEU A 69 9.28 5.55 -6.21
CA LEU A 69 8.90 5.75 -7.62
C LEU A 69 8.65 7.24 -7.94
N PHE A 70 7.95 7.97 -7.07
CA PHE A 70 7.73 9.41 -7.26
C PHE A 70 9.04 10.21 -7.22
N ARG A 71 9.98 9.85 -6.35
CA ARG A 71 11.32 10.47 -6.33
C ARG A 71 12.08 10.20 -7.62
N GLU A 72 12.00 8.99 -8.16
CA GLU A 72 12.62 8.64 -9.43
C GLU A 72 11.99 9.36 -10.62
N LEU A 73 10.65 9.47 -10.67
CA LEU A 73 9.92 10.25 -11.68
C LEU A 73 10.28 11.73 -11.61
N ASN A 74 10.30 12.31 -10.41
CA ASN A 74 10.71 13.69 -10.24
C ASN A 74 12.17 13.90 -10.67
N SER A 75 13.03 12.92 -10.38
CA SER A 75 14.41 12.90 -10.85
C SER A 75 14.46 12.89 -12.37
N LEU A 76 13.66 12.06 -13.06
CA LEU A 76 13.55 12.04 -14.53
C LEU A 76 13.23 13.42 -15.11
N LYS A 77 12.32 14.16 -14.48
CA LYS A 77 11.86 15.48 -14.94
C LYS A 77 12.90 16.57 -14.70
N SER A 78 13.48 16.58 -13.51
CA SER A 78 14.25 17.73 -13.00
C SER A 78 15.72 17.72 -13.41
N LYS A 79 16.33 16.55 -13.57
CA LYS A 79 17.77 16.44 -13.89
C LYS A 79 17.98 16.30 -15.40
N LYS A 80 18.89 17.10 -15.95
CA LYS A 80 19.36 16.95 -17.34
C LYS A 80 20.11 15.61 -17.46
N ARG A 81 19.76 14.82 -18.46
CA ARG A 81 20.34 13.50 -18.74
C ARG A 81 20.61 13.34 -20.22
N ASN A 82 21.58 12.50 -20.57
CA ASN A 82 21.69 12.03 -21.94
C ASN A 82 20.60 10.98 -22.24
N ALA A 83 20.42 10.65 -23.52
CA ALA A 83 19.38 9.72 -23.96
C ALA A 83 19.49 8.31 -23.35
N SER A 84 20.72 7.83 -23.11
CA SER A 84 20.97 6.51 -22.54
C SER A 84 20.58 6.47 -21.06
N GLU A 85 21.01 7.47 -20.29
CA GLU A 85 20.67 7.61 -18.86
C GLU A 85 19.17 7.78 -18.65
N HIS A 86 18.51 8.59 -19.48
CA HIS A 86 17.06 8.77 -19.42
C HIS A 86 16.34 7.44 -19.65
N LYS A 87 16.71 6.71 -20.70
CA LYS A 87 16.13 5.40 -21.02
C LYS A 87 16.40 4.37 -19.92
N HIS A 88 17.60 4.38 -19.34
CA HIS A 88 17.95 3.49 -18.25
C HIS A 88 17.07 3.72 -17.02
N LEU A 89 16.88 4.98 -16.62
CA LEU A 89 16.03 5.32 -15.46
C LEU A 89 14.55 5.02 -15.74
N GLN A 90 14.05 5.28 -16.95
CA GLN A 90 12.70 4.86 -17.36
C GLN A 90 12.51 3.34 -17.23
N ASN A 91 13.49 2.55 -17.65
CA ASN A 91 13.45 1.09 -17.50
C ASN A 91 13.48 0.66 -16.04
N LEU A 92 14.24 1.35 -15.19
CA LEU A 92 14.30 1.06 -13.75
C LEU A 92 12.94 1.29 -13.08
N ILE A 93 12.33 2.45 -13.32
CA ILE A 93 10.99 2.79 -12.81
C ILE A 93 9.96 1.78 -13.32
N THR A 94 10.02 1.41 -14.60
CA THR A 94 9.13 0.42 -15.20
C THR A 94 9.23 -0.93 -14.50
N LYS A 95 10.45 -1.40 -14.24
CA LYS A 95 10.68 -2.68 -13.54
C LYS A 95 10.13 -2.64 -12.11
N LYS A 96 10.42 -1.58 -11.36
CA LYS A 96 9.90 -1.40 -9.99
C LYS A 96 8.38 -1.37 -9.97
N ARG A 97 7.75 -0.58 -10.86
CA ARG A 97 6.29 -0.54 -11.03
C ARG A 97 5.71 -1.93 -11.31
N GLN A 98 6.28 -2.67 -12.27
CA GLN A 98 5.81 -4.01 -12.61
C GLN A 98 5.95 -5.02 -11.47
N LEU A 99 7.03 -4.94 -10.69
CA LEU A 99 7.21 -5.77 -9.49
C LEU A 99 6.09 -5.50 -8.48
N MET A 100 5.77 -4.23 -8.23
CA MET A 100 4.66 -3.84 -7.36
C MET A 100 3.31 -4.32 -7.90
N GLU A 101 3.07 -4.19 -9.20
CA GLU A 101 1.83 -4.67 -9.84
C GLU A 101 1.65 -6.18 -9.67
N ASN A 102 2.73 -6.94 -9.86
CA ASN A 102 2.73 -8.39 -9.68
C ASN A 102 2.52 -8.77 -8.21
N GLU A 103 3.18 -8.06 -7.30
CA GLU A 103 3.01 -8.25 -5.85
C GLU A 103 1.56 -8.00 -5.43
N ILE A 104 0.97 -6.87 -5.84
CA ILE A 104 -0.43 -6.55 -5.54
C ILE A 104 -1.39 -7.59 -6.16
N SER A 105 -1.10 -8.05 -7.38
CA SER A 105 -1.91 -9.08 -8.05
C SER A 105 -1.83 -10.44 -7.36
N SER A 106 -0.74 -10.72 -6.64
CA SER A 106 -0.59 -11.96 -5.85
C SER A 106 -1.48 -11.99 -4.61
N PHE A 107 -1.97 -10.83 -4.14
CA PHE A 107 -2.90 -10.72 -3.00
C PHE A 107 -4.34 -11.04 -3.42
N ALA A 108 -4.57 -12.26 -3.94
CA ALA A 108 -5.84 -12.70 -4.55
C ALA A 108 -7.08 -12.58 -3.63
N SER A 109 -6.90 -12.54 -2.30
CA SER A 109 -8.00 -12.49 -1.32
C SER A 109 -8.34 -11.08 -0.80
N ASN A 110 -7.43 -10.11 -0.97
CA ASN A 110 -7.51 -8.77 -0.35
C ASN A 110 -7.46 -7.62 -1.37
N GLY A 111 -7.88 -7.89 -2.61
CA GLY A 111 -7.74 -6.96 -3.74
C GLY A 111 -8.31 -5.55 -3.48
N GLN A 112 -9.37 -5.41 -2.67
CA GLN A 112 -9.94 -4.11 -2.31
C GLN A 112 -9.01 -3.25 -1.44
N ASN A 113 -8.21 -3.86 -0.56
CA ASN A 113 -7.34 -3.14 0.37
C ASN A 113 -6.18 -2.42 -0.35
N TYR A 114 -5.93 -2.77 -1.61
CA TYR A 114 -4.80 -2.27 -2.38
C TYR A 114 -5.19 -1.56 -3.68
N GLU A 115 -6.49 -1.31 -3.91
CA GLU A 115 -6.97 -0.74 -5.18
C GLU A 115 -6.38 0.66 -5.46
N VAL A 116 -6.22 1.47 -4.42
CA VAL A 116 -5.60 2.80 -4.51
C VAL A 116 -4.18 2.71 -5.09
N TYR A 117 -3.40 1.69 -4.71
CA TYR A 117 -2.05 1.51 -5.23
C TYR A 117 -2.04 1.16 -6.71
N LYS A 118 -3.01 0.36 -7.19
CA LYS A 118 -3.14 0.08 -8.63
C LYS A 118 -3.38 1.35 -9.42
N VAL A 119 -4.27 2.21 -8.93
CA VAL A 119 -4.56 3.52 -9.55
C VAL A 119 -3.31 4.40 -9.57
N MET A 120 -2.55 4.43 -8.47
CA MET A 120 -1.28 5.18 -8.41
C MET A 120 -0.25 4.65 -9.40
N LEU A 121 -0.09 3.32 -9.52
CA LEU A 121 0.85 2.68 -10.43
C LEU A 121 0.48 2.93 -11.89
N ASP A 122 -0.82 2.93 -12.23
CA ASP A 122 -1.30 3.27 -13.56
C ASP A 122 -1.03 4.76 -13.89
N GLN A 123 -1.24 5.65 -12.92
CA GLN A 123 -0.90 7.06 -13.09
C GLN A 123 0.61 7.29 -13.28
N ILE A 124 1.45 6.51 -12.59
CA ILE A 124 2.91 6.53 -12.79
C ILE A 124 3.25 6.14 -14.23
N LYS A 125 2.61 5.10 -14.77
CA LYS A 125 2.79 4.67 -16.16
C LYS A 125 2.40 5.78 -17.15
N GLU A 126 1.26 6.43 -16.96
CA GLU A 126 0.83 7.55 -17.81
C GLU A 126 1.79 8.74 -17.75
N ILE A 127 2.34 9.04 -16.56
CA ILE A 127 3.40 10.04 -16.40
C ILE A 127 4.64 9.65 -17.21
N GLN A 128 5.11 8.39 -17.12
CA GLN A 128 6.28 7.93 -17.88
C GLN A 128 6.08 8.09 -19.39
N ILE A 129 4.90 7.69 -19.92
CA ILE A 129 4.55 7.85 -21.34
C ILE A 129 4.58 9.32 -21.76
N THR A 130 3.99 10.19 -20.94
CA THR A 130 3.96 11.63 -21.20
C THR A 130 5.37 12.22 -21.22
N MET A 131 6.23 11.80 -20.30
CA MET A 131 7.63 12.26 -20.24
C MET A 131 8.43 11.82 -21.46
N ASP A 132 8.26 10.58 -21.93
CA ASP A 132 8.93 10.09 -23.14
C ASP A 132 8.49 10.86 -24.40
N ASN A 133 7.20 11.20 -24.48
CA ASN A 133 6.68 12.02 -25.58
C ASN A 133 7.26 13.43 -25.56
N LEU A 134 7.33 14.06 -24.38
CA LEU A 134 7.93 15.39 -24.21
C LEU A 134 9.42 15.39 -24.55
N ASP A 135 10.18 14.37 -24.13
CA ASP A 135 11.61 14.24 -24.46
C ASP A 135 11.82 14.08 -25.97
N ARG A 136 10.99 13.26 -26.64
CA ARG A 136 11.03 13.10 -28.09
C ARG A 136 10.73 14.41 -28.82
N GLU A 137 9.73 15.15 -28.38
CA GLU A 137 9.35 16.43 -28.98
C GLU A 137 10.43 17.50 -28.75
N ALA A 138 11.02 17.56 -27.56
CA ALA A 138 12.12 18.45 -27.24
C ALA A 138 13.33 18.21 -28.16
N LYS A 139 13.71 16.94 -28.38
CA LYS A 139 14.79 16.57 -29.30
C LYS A 139 14.49 16.94 -30.76
N LYS A 140 13.25 16.73 -31.20
CA LYS A 140 12.82 17.14 -32.55
C LYS A 140 12.91 18.65 -32.72
N ARG A 141 12.48 19.42 -31.70
CA ARG A 141 12.58 20.87 -31.69
C ARG A 141 14.04 21.33 -31.77
N GLU A 142 14.93 20.73 -30.99
CA GLU A 142 16.37 21.04 -31.00
C GLU A 142 16.98 20.78 -32.39
N SER A 143 16.69 19.62 -33.00
CA SER A 143 17.17 19.30 -34.35
C SER A 143 16.64 20.27 -35.42
N ASN A 144 15.35 20.65 -35.35
CA ASN A 144 14.77 21.62 -36.28
C ASN A 144 15.44 22.99 -36.16
N ILE A 145 15.75 23.45 -34.94
CA ILE A 145 16.46 24.71 -34.71
C ILE A 145 17.85 24.66 -35.35
N GLU A 146 18.60 23.58 -35.12
CA GLU A 146 19.93 23.38 -35.70
C GLU A 146 19.91 23.41 -37.23
N GLN A 147 18.91 22.76 -37.85
CA GLN A 147 18.73 22.79 -39.30
C GLN A 147 18.41 24.20 -39.82
N LEU A 148 17.53 24.94 -39.14
CA LEU A 148 17.19 26.31 -39.52
C LEU A 148 18.42 27.24 -39.42
N GLU A 149 19.27 27.07 -38.41
CA GLU A 149 20.52 27.83 -38.28
C GLU A 149 21.50 27.51 -39.41
N LYS A 150 21.68 26.23 -39.76
CA LYS A 150 22.49 25.82 -40.92
C LYS A 150 21.98 26.40 -42.23
N CYS A 151 20.66 26.37 -42.44
CA CYS A 151 20.03 27.00 -43.60
C CYS A 151 20.30 28.51 -43.63
N ARG A 152 20.10 29.20 -42.50
CA ARG A 152 20.35 30.65 -42.39
C ARG A 152 21.80 30.99 -42.73
N ASN A 153 22.76 30.25 -42.19
CA ASN A 153 24.19 30.47 -42.43
C ASN A 153 24.52 30.28 -43.92
N LYS A 154 24.03 29.20 -44.54
CA LYS A 154 24.23 28.93 -45.97
C LYS A 154 23.63 30.03 -46.86
N TYR A 155 22.45 30.55 -46.51
CA TYR A 155 21.85 31.68 -47.23
C TYR A 155 22.70 32.97 -47.10
N GLN A 156 23.26 33.24 -45.92
CA GLN A 156 24.14 34.39 -45.72
C GLN A 156 25.45 34.26 -46.52
N GLU A 157 26.03 33.07 -46.57
CA GLU A 157 27.23 32.77 -47.39
C GLU A 157 26.96 33.01 -48.87
N LEU A 158 25.88 32.41 -49.41
CA LEU A 158 25.48 32.60 -50.81
C LEU A 158 25.21 34.07 -51.17
N THR A 159 24.68 34.84 -50.21
CA THR A 159 24.43 36.28 -50.41
C THR A 159 25.74 37.07 -50.46
N LYS A 160 26.71 36.73 -49.61
CA LYS A 160 28.04 37.33 -49.63
C LYS A 160 28.81 37.00 -50.90
N GLU A 161 28.75 35.75 -51.37
CA GLU A 161 29.38 35.31 -52.63
C GLU A 161 28.78 36.03 -53.85
N LYS A 162 27.46 36.25 -53.88
CA LYS A 162 26.81 37.02 -54.94
C LYS A 162 27.23 38.50 -54.97
N LEU A 163 27.51 39.09 -53.81
CA LEU A 163 27.99 40.48 -53.70
C LEU A 163 29.49 40.63 -54.04
N GLN A 164 30.26 39.53 -54.07
CA GLN A 164 31.70 39.52 -54.37
C GLN A 164 32.04 39.13 -55.81
N LYS A 165 31.06 38.76 -56.65
CA LYS A 165 31.30 38.56 -58.09
C LYS A 165 31.33 39.90 -58.82
N PRO A 166 32.38 40.18 -59.63
CA PRO A 166 32.53 41.42 -60.40
C PRO A 166 31.48 41.57 -61.50
#